data_AF-A0A4P5R7U4-F1
#
_entry.id   AF-A0A4P5R7U4-F1
#
_cell.length_a   1.000
_cell.length_b   1.000
_cell.length_c   1.000
_cell.angle_alpha   90.00
_cell.angle_beta   90.00
_cell.angle_gamma   90.00
#
_symmetry.space_group_name_H-M   'P 1'
#
loop_
_entity.id
_entity.type
_entity.pdbx_description
1 polymer ?
#
loop_
_entity_poly.entity_id
_entity_poly.type
_entity_poly.pdbx_seq_one_letter_code
_entity_poly.pdbx_strand_id
1 'polypeptide(L)'
;MDQLRSPGGCPWDAEQTHESLIKYLLEESYEFIDTVAESDRAGMREELGDILLQVYFHSRIAQDHPTDPFSIEDVAQVITEKLISRHPHVFGDKKVSGSEEVVANWEELKAAEKGRTSALDGVALSQPALSLINKLLYRAEKYGVDINVPNYSEESPATPESVGSALLSVIAWAHKNGIDPEDALRMQSKQIMREITQQESR
;
A
#
# COMPACT_ATOMS: atom_id res chain seq x y z
N MET A 1 -0.05 -14.83 20.72
CA MET A 1 -0.18 -15.72 19.54
C MET A 1 0.42 -17.10 19.77
N ASP A 2 1.57 -17.22 20.44
CA ASP A 2 2.20 -18.52 20.67
C ASP A 2 1.27 -19.54 21.29
N GLN A 3 0.59 -19.18 22.38
CA GLN A 3 -0.40 -20.07 23.01
C GLN A 3 -1.61 -20.32 22.12
N LEU A 4 -2.06 -19.33 21.34
CA LEU A 4 -3.21 -19.46 20.44
C LEU A 4 -2.94 -20.47 19.33
N ARG A 5 -1.73 -20.49 18.75
CA ARG A 5 -1.35 -21.40 17.66
C ARG A 5 -0.74 -22.73 18.12
N SER A 6 -0.35 -22.86 19.39
CA SER A 6 0.27 -24.08 19.91
C SER A 6 -0.78 -25.18 20.20
N PRO A 7 -0.36 -26.45 20.35
CA PRO A 7 -1.26 -27.51 20.80
C PRO A 7 -2.01 -27.15 22.09
N GLY A 8 -3.33 -27.31 22.09
CA GLY A 8 -4.22 -26.85 23.18
C GLY A 8 -4.69 -25.41 23.04
N GLY A 9 -4.25 -24.69 22.00
CA GLY A 9 -4.75 -23.38 21.61
C GLY A 9 -6.01 -23.42 20.75
N CYS A 10 -6.23 -22.35 19.99
CA CYS A 10 -7.36 -22.20 19.08
C CYS A 10 -7.10 -22.97 17.77
N PRO A 11 -7.98 -23.91 17.36
CA PRO A 11 -7.80 -24.66 16.13
C PRO A 11 -7.77 -23.77 14.88
N TRP A 12 -8.59 -22.72 14.86
CA TRP A 12 -8.61 -21.76 13.76
C TRP A 12 -7.29 -20.99 13.67
N ASP A 13 -6.73 -20.56 14.80
CA ASP A 13 -5.45 -19.85 14.77
C ASP A 13 -4.32 -20.76 14.29
N ALA A 14 -4.32 -22.03 14.73
CA ALA A 14 -3.30 -23.01 14.39
C ALA A 14 -3.28 -23.38 12.89
N GLU A 15 -4.44 -23.40 12.22
CA GLU A 15 -4.53 -23.76 10.79
C GLU A 15 -4.17 -22.61 9.82
N GLN A 16 -4.07 -21.36 10.30
CA GLN A 16 -3.76 -20.24 9.40
C GLN A 16 -2.36 -20.34 8.79
N THR A 17 -2.27 -19.97 7.52
CA THR A 17 -1.03 -19.74 6.75
C THR A 17 -0.91 -18.28 6.35
N HIS A 18 0.25 -17.87 5.82
CA HIS A 18 0.42 -16.53 5.28
C HIS A 18 -0.63 -16.19 4.22
N GLU A 19 -0.90 -17.11 3.30
CA GLU A 19 -1.85 -16.92 2.19
C GLU A 19 -3.27 -16.75 2.69
N SER A 20 -3.69 -17.53 3.69
CA SER A 20 -5.05 -17.45 4.25
C SER A 20 -5.32 -16.12 4.96
N LEU A 21 -4.27 -15.46 5.46
CA LEU A 21 -4.36 -14.22 6.24
C LEU A 21 -4.30 -12.94 5.40
N ILE A 22 -3.81 -13.00 4.15
CA ILE A 22 -3.68 -11.82 3.29
C ILE A 22 -5.00 -11.05 3.14
N LYS A 23 -6.13 -11.76 3.04
CA LYS A 23 -7.44 -11.13 2.91
C LYS A 23 -7.80 -10.28 4.13
N TYR A 24 -7.49 -10.74 5.34
CA TYR A 24 -7.78 -10.01 6.57
C TYR A 24 -6.89 -8.77 6.67
N LEU A 25 -5.58 -8.90 6.38
CA LEU A 25 -4.69 -7.73 6.32
C LEU A 25 -5.19 -6.65 5.35
N LEU A 26 -5.77 -7.06 4.22
CA LEU A 26 -6.35 -6.12 3.26
C LEU A 26 -7.66 -5.50 3.79
N GLU A 27 -8.53 -6.31 4.40
CA GLU A 27 -9.76 -5.87 5.06
C GLU A 27 -9.45 -4.82 6.14
N GLU A 28 -8.58 -5.12 7.11
CA GLU A 28 -8.22 -4.16 8.20
C GLU A 28 -7.58 -2.88 7.64
N SER A 29 -6.83 -2.98 6.54
CA SER A 29 -6.25 -1.81 5.88
C SER A 29 -7.32 -0.90 5.30
N TYR A 30 -8.41 -1.45 4.77
CA TYR A 30 -9.53 -0.67 4.25
C TYR A 30 -10.40 -0.12 5.38
N GLU A 31 -10.66 -0.90 6.43
CA GLU A 31 -11.38 -0.44 7.61
C GLU A 31 -10.65 0.74 8.26
N PHE A 32 -9.32 0.66 8.40
CA PHE A 32 -8.52 1.81 8.86
C PHE A 32 -8.70 3.05 7.98
N ILE A 33 -8.71 2.90 6.65
CA ILE A 33 -8.94 4.03 5.74
C ILE A 33 -10.34 4.64 5.93
N ASP A 34 -11.35 3.82 6.19
CA ASP A 34 -12.69 4.29 6.47
C ASP A 34 -12.77 5.06 7.79
N THR A 35 -12.16 4.57 8.86
CA THR A 35 -12.10 5.30 10.14
C THR A 35 -11.37 6.64 10.00
N VAL A 36 -10.32 6.72 9.17
CA VAL A 36 -9.62 7.99 8.88
C VAL A 36 -10.53 8.98 8.19
N ALA A 37 -11.28 8.54 7.17
CA ALA A 37 -12.20 9.40 6.43
C ALA A 37 -13.35 9.93 7.31
N GLU A 38 -13.74 9.18 8.34
CA GLU A 38 -14.80 9.55 9.28
C GLU A 38 -14.27 10.32 10.50
N SER A 39 -12.95 10.51 10.61
CA SER A 39 -12.28 11.07 11.79
C SER A 39 -12.59 10.30 13.09
N ASP A 40 -12.90 9.00 12.99
CA ASP A 40 -13.19 8.15 14.14
C ASP A 40 -11.90 7.71 14.85
N ARG A 41 -11.58 8.39 15.94
CA ARG A 41 -10.39 8.12 16.77
C ARG A 41 -10.46 6.81 17.54
N ALA A 42 -11.66 6.28 17.80
CA ALA A 42 -11.80 5.00 18.47
C ALA A 42 -11.53 3.88 17.47
N GLY A 43 -12.24 3.86 16.34
CA GLY A 43 -12.02 2.94 15.23
C GLY A 43 -10.56 2.96 14.77
N MET A 44 -9.95 4.12 14.52
CA MET A 44 -8.54 4.19 14.12
C MET A 44 -7.58 3.41 15.05
N ARG A 45 -7.86 3.36 16.36
CA ARG A 45 -7.01 2.61 17.31
C ARG A 45 -7.28 1.11 17.28
N GLU A 46 -8.53 0.73 17.02
CA GLU A 46 -8.96 -0.65 16.84
C GLU A 46 -8.32 -1.23 15.58
N GLU A 47 -8.54 -0.58 14.43
CA GLU A 47 -8.02 -1.05 13.14
C GLU A 47 -6.49 -1.07 13.07
N LEU A 48 -5.80 -0.08 13.68
CA LEU A 48 -4.34 -0.14 13.79
C LEU A 48 -3.88 -1.31 14.67
N GLY A 49 -4.68 -1.68 15.67
CA GLY A 49 -4.47 -2.86 16.49
C GLY A 49 -4.63 -4.15 15.67
N ASP A 50 -5.64 -4.22 14.82
CA ASP A 50 -5.89 -5.39 13.97
C ASP A 50 -4.86 -5.53 12.85
N ILE A 51 -4.42 -4.43 12.25
CA ILE A 51 -3.25 -4.43 11.36
C ILE A 51 -2.01 -4.94 12.10
N LEU A 52 -1.77 -4.48 13.33
CA LEU A 52 -0.63 -4.96 14.14
C LEU A 52 -0.78 -6.45 14.50
N LEU A 53 -2.00 -6.91 14.77
CA LEU A 53 -2.31 -8.32 14.99
C LEU A 53 -1.89 -9.15 13.78
N GLN A 54 -2.21 -8.71 12.56
CA GLN A 54 -1.77 -9.39 11.33
C GLN A 54 -0.24 -9.46 11.25
N VAL A 55 0.47 -8.37 11.52
CA VAL A 55 1.95 -8.37 11.55
C VAL A 55 2.48 -9.40 12.56
N TYR A 56 1.90 -9.46 13.76
CA TYR A 56 2.26 -10.45 14.77
C TYR A 56 1.97 -11.88 14.29
N PHE A 57 0.80 -12.12 13.68
CA PHE A 57 0.37 -13.42 13.20
C PHE A 57 1.32 -13.97 12.12
N HIS A 58 1.64 -13.15 11.12
CA HIS A 58 2.60 -13.49 10.08
C HIS A 58 3.99 -13.75 10.69
N SER A 59 4.45 -12.90 11.59
CA SER A 59 5.75 -13.09 12.26
C SER A 59 5.79 -14.40 13.04
N ARG A 60 4.69 -14.80 13.69
CA ARG A 60 4.64 -16.08 14.40
C ARG A 60 4.64 -17.28 13.47
N ILE A 61 3.90 -17.22 12.35
CA ILE A 61 3.94 -18.28 11.32
C ILE A 61 5.36 -18.42 10.77
N ALA A 62 6.06 -17.31 10.54
CA ALA A 62 7.41 -17.31 10.00
C ALA A 62 8.41 -18.02 10.93
N GLN A 63 8.22 -18.00 12.25
CA GLN A 63 9.06 -18.76 13.19
C GLN A 63 9.01 -20.28 12.97
N ASP A 64 7.94 -20.80 12.35
CA ASP A 64 7.82 -22.23 12.05
C ASP A 64 8.60 -22.62 10.77
N HIS A 65 9.17 -21.66 10.04
CA HIS A 65 9.92 -21.92 8.82
C HIS A 65 11.20 -22.74 9.10
N PRO A 66 11.45 -23.85 8.39
CA PRO A 66 12.47 -24.84 8.80
C PRO A 66 13.92 -24.36 8.63
N THR A 67 14.18 -23.41 7.72
CA THR A 67 15.55 -23.01 7.36
C THR A 67 15.82 -21.52 7.49
N ASP A 68 14.77 -20.72 7.68
CA ASP A 68 14.84 -19.25 7.72
C ASP A 68 13.72 -18.69 8.60
N PRO A 69 13.68 -19.05 9.89
CA PRO A 69 12.67 -18.52 10.79
C PRO A 69 13.00 -17.08 11.18
N PHE A 70 11.97 -16.25 11.30
CA PHE A 70 12.10 -14.90 11.86
C PHE A 70 10.93 -14.58 12.80
N SER A 71 11.17 -13.70 13.75
CA SER A 71 10.26 -13.27 14.81
C SER A 71 9.70 -11.86 14.56
N ILE A 72 8.81 -11.40 15.44
CA ILE A 72 8.30 -10.03 15.39
C ILE A 72 9.41 -9.03 15.72
N GLU A 73 10.36 -9.42 16.57
CA GLU A 73 11.56 -8.66 16.89
C GLU A 73 12.46 -8.46 15.67
N ASP A 74 12.64 -9.50 14.85
CA ASP A 74 13.40 -9.42 13.60
C ASP A 74 12.72 -8.47 12.60
N VAL A 75 11.39 -8.54 12.47
CA VAL A 75 10.61 -7.60 11.65
C VAL A 75 10.78 -6.16 12.14
N ALA A 76 10.72 -5.95 13.46
CA ALA A 76 10.93 -4.64 14.08
C ALA A 76 12.36 -4.13 13.89
N GLN A 77 13.36 -5.01 13.94
CA GLN A 77 14.75 -4.68 13.69
C GLN A 77 14.96 -4.23 12.25
N VAL A 78 14.45 -4.97 11.26
CA VAL A 78 14.56 -4.62 9.84
C VAL A 78 13.99 -3.23 9.54
N ILE A 79 12.82 -2.90 10.08
CA ILE A 79 12.25 -1.55 9.88
C ILE A 79 13.06 -0.48 10.62
N THR A 80 13.56 -0.77 11.83
CA THR A 80 14.37 0.16 12.63
C THR A 80 15.68 0.49 11.93
N GLU A 81 16.44 -0.51 11.50
CA GLU A 81 17.69 -0.34 10.76
C GLU A 81 17.48 0.46 9.47
N LYS A 82 16.41 0.14 8.72
CA LYS A 82 16.02 0.88 7.51
C LYS A 82 15.68 2.34 7.79
N LEU A 83 15.00 2.63 8.89
CA LEU A 83 14.65 4.01 9.26
C LEU A 83 15.89 4.79 9.68
N ILE A 84 16.80 4.17 10.44
CA ILE A 84 18.07 4.78 10.83
C ILE A 84 18.93 5.07 9.59
N SER A 85 19.15 4.06 8.74
CA SER A 85 20.02 4.19 7.56
C SER A 85 19.52 5.26 6.59
N ARG A 86 18.21 5.40 6.43
CA ARG A 86 17.59 6.33 5.49
C ARG A 86 17.27 7.72 6.04
N HIS A 87 17.51 7.95 7.33
CA HIS A 87 17.47 9.30 7.93
C HIS A 87 18.84 9.72 8.47
N PRO A 88 19.87 9.81 7.63
CA PRO A 88 21.20 10.27 8.06
C PRO A 88 21.20 11.72 8.56
N HIS A 89 20.11 12.46 8.33
CA HIS A 89 19.90 13.81 8.85
C HIS A 89 19.26 13.86 10.24
N VAL A 90 18.75 12.73 10.73
CA VAL A 90 18.26 12.57 12.10
C VAL A 90 19.29 11.81 12.95
N PHE A 91 19.87 10.74 12.39
CA PHE A 91 20.73 9.80 13.13
C PHE A 91 22.23 9.90 12.76
N GLY A 92 22.61 10.85 11.91
CA GLY A 92 23.99 11.11 11.51
C GLY A 92 24.25 12.60 11.32
N ASP A 93 25.26 12.93 10.50
CA ASP A 93 25.73 14.31 10.34
C ASP A 93 25.19 15.03 9.08
N LYS A 94 24.38 14.36 8.24
CA LYS A 94 23.91 14.94 6.98
C LYS A 94 22.95 16.08 7.28
N LYS A 95 23.20 17.28 6.76
CA LYS A 95 22.25 18.39 6.86
C LYS A 95 21.35 18.41 5.63
N VAL A 96 20.09 18.78 5.84
CA VAL A 96 19.08 18.94 4.79
C VAL A 96 18.37 20.28 4.98
N SER A 97 17.98 20.89 3.87
CA SER A 97 17.35 22.21 3.81
C SER A 97 15.82 22.18 3.79
N GLY A 98 15.21 21.00 3.59
CA GLY A 98 13.76 20.83 3.55
C GLY A 98 13.33 19.41 3.21
N SER A 99 12.02 19.20 3.15
CA SER A 99 11.40 17.89 2.89
C SER A 99 11.75 17.33 1.50
N GLU A 100 11.89 18.19 0.49
CA GLU A 100 12.28 17.76 -0.88
C GLU A 100 13.65 17.08 -0.87
N GLU A 101 14.62 17.65 -0.16
CA GLU A 101 15.96 17.09 -0.03
C GLU A 101 15.95 15.79 0.80
N VAL A 102 15.08 15.69 1.83
CA VAL A 102 14.87 14.45 2.58
C VAL A 102 14.35 13.34 1.68
N VAL A 103 13.35 13.61 0.84
CA VAL A 103 12.78 12.64 -0.09
C VAL A 103 13.80 12.20 -1.14
N ALA A 104 14.57 13.15 -1.69
CA ALA A 104 15.64 12.84 -2.64
C ALA A 104 16.70 11.91 -2.02
N ASN A 105 17.17 12.22 -0.81
CA ASN A 105 18.15 11.42 -0.07
C ASN A 105 17.62 10.01 0.23
N TRP A 106 16.37 9.91 0.67
CA TRP A 106 15.72 8.62 0.95
C TRP A 106 15.69 7.73 -0.30
N GLU A 107 15.36 8.32 -1.45
CA GLU A 107 15.28 7.58 -2.72
C GLU A 107 16.66 7.19 -3.28
N GLU A 108 17.70 8.01 -3.08
CA GLU A 108 19.09 7.68 -3.42
C GLU A 108 19.58 6.46 -2.62
N LEU A 109 19.43 6.49 -1.30
CA LEU A 109 19.83 5.39 -0.42
C LEU A 109 19.09 4.09 -0.74
N LYS A 110 17.79 4.19 -1.00
CA LYS A 110 16.96 3.05 -1.43
C LYS A 110 17.39 2.47 -2.77
N ALA A 111 17.91 3.29 -3.70
CA ALA A 111 18.42 2.81 -4.98
C ALA A 111 19.75 2.06 -4.80
N ALA A 112 20.64 2.58 -3.95
CA ALA A 112 21.93 1.96 -3.65
C ALA A 112 21.77 0.60 -2.94
N GLU A 113 20.86 0.48 -1.96
CA GLU A 113 20.61 -0.76 -1.21
C GLU A 113 20.05 -1.90 -2.08
N LYS A 114 19.17 -1.57 -3.04
CA LYS A 114 18.40 -2.59 -3.77
C LYS A 114 19.05 -3.04 -5.08
N GLY A 115 20.19 -2.48 -5.47
CA GLY A 115 20.89 -2.83 -6.71
C GLY A 115 19.97 -2.83 -7.94
N ARG A 116 19.00 -1.91 -7.99
CA ARG A 116 17.90 -1.96 -8.96
C ARG A 116 18.43 -1.83 -10.37
N THR A 117 18.07 -2.79 -11.22
CA THR A 117 18.43 -2.81 -12.64
C THR A 117 17.27 -2.38 -13.52
N SER A 118 16.04 -2.37 -12.98
CA SER A 118 14.82 -1.97 -13.69
C SER A 118 13.98 -0.95 -12.92
N ALA A 119 13.32 -0.06 -13.68
CA ALA A 119 12.32 0.87 -13.15
C ALA A 119 11.15 0.16 -12.44
N LEU A 120 10.90 -1.10 -12.83
CA LEU A 120 9.82 -1.94 -12.31
C LEU A 120 10.18 -2.68 -11.01
N ASP A 121 11.44 -2.61 -10.57
CA ASP A 121 11.89 -3.36 -9.40
C ASP A 121 11.16 -2.92 -8.11
N GLY A 122 10.43 -3.88 -7.53
CA GLY A 122 9.62 -3.71 -6.32
C GLY A 122 8.30 -2.97 -6.54
N VAL A 123 7.70 -3.06 -7.73
CA VAL A 123 6.28 -2.74 -7.94
C VAL A 123 5.45 -3.95 -7.50
N ALA A 124 4.52 -3.75 -6.56
CA ALA A 124 3.61 -4.80 -6.11
C ALA A 124 2.44 -4.89 -7.10
N LEU A 125 2.42 -5.95 -7.90
CA LEU A 125 1.39 -6.15 -8.93
C LEU A 125 0.00 -6.52 -8.35
N SER A 126 -0.07 -6.88 -7.08
CA SER A 126 -1.33 -7.20 -6.37
C SER A 126 -2.11 -5.97 -5.92
N GLN A 127 -1.57 -4.75 -6.10
CA GLN A 127 -2.27 -3.52 -5.75
C GLN A 127 -3.48 -3.29 -6.66
N PRO A 128 -4.51 -2.54 -6.18
CA PRO A 128 -5.61 -2.09 -7.01
C PRO A 128 -5.13 -1.42 -8.31
N ALA A 129 -5.90 -1.58 -9.39
CA ALA A 129 -5.48 -1.18 -10.73
C ALA A 129 -5.13 0.32 -10.83
N LEU A 130 -5.87 1.21 -10.16
CA LEU A 130 -5.61 2.65 -10.20
C LEU A 130 -4.27 2.97 -9.52
N SER A 131 -4.06 2.40 -8.32
CA SER A 131 -2.80 2.51 -7.57
C SER A 131 -1.60 1.95 -8.36
N LEU A 132 -1.78 0.78 -8.99
CA LEU A 132 -0.73 0.13 -9.79
C LEU A 132 -0.33 1.00 -10.98
N ILE A 133 -1.30 1.48 -11.76
CA ILE A 133 -1.02 2.35 -12.92
C ILE A 133 -0.37 3.64 -12.45
N ASN A 134 -0.90 4.31 -11.42
CA ASN A 134 -0.29 5.51 -10.84
C ASN A 134 1.18 5.27 -10.45
N LYS A 135 1.47 4.11 -9.86
CA LYS A 135 2.83 3.72 -9.51
C LYS A 135 3.74 3.52 -10.72
N LEU A 136 3.22 2.92 -11.79
CA LEU A 136 3.96 2.73 -13.04
C LEU A 136 4.25 4.06 -13.73
N LEU A 137 3.29 4.99 -13.78
CA LEU A 137 3.49 6.34 -14.31
C LEU A 137 4.60 7.08 -13.54
N TYR A 138 4.53 7.07 -12.20
CA TYR A 138 5.58 7.63 -11.35
C TYR A 138 6.97 7.02 -11.64
N ARG A 139 7.05 5.69 -11.85
CA ARG A 139 8.32 5.03 -12.19
C ARG A 139 8.81 5.44 -13.57
N ALA A 140 7.93 5.51 -14.55
CA ALA A 140 8.28 5.91 -15.90
C ALA A 140 8.90 7.32 -15.91
N GLU A 141 8.23 8.30 -15.28
CA GLU A 141 8.76 9.66 -15.13
C GLU A 141 10.09 9.68 -14.39
N LYS A 142 10.19 8.97 -13.26
CA LYS A 142 11.41 8.94 -12.43
C LYS A 142 12.64 8.45 -13.19
N TYR A 143 12.47 7.44 -14.04
CA TYR A 143 13.58 6.84 -14.79
C TYR A 143 13.68 7.35 -16.23
N GLY A 144 12.93 8.40 -16.59
CA GLY A 144 12.94 8.99 -17.93
C GLY A 144 12.50 8.01 -19.02
N VAL A 145 11.59 7.09 -18.70
CA VAL A 145 11.03 6.13 -19.64
C VAL A 145 9.77 6.74 -20.27
N ASP A 146 9.82 6.98 -21.58
CA ASP A 146 8.66 7.45 -22.32
C ASP A 146 7.60 6.34 -22.41
N ILE A 147 6.39 6.67 -21.99
CA ILE A 147 5.22 5.79 -22.04
C ILE A 147 4.13 6.43 -22.88
N ASN A 148 3.51 5.64 -23.75
CA ASN A 148 2.38 6.10 -24.54
C ASN A 148 1.11 6.10 -23.69
N VAL A 149 0.70 7.28 -23.22
CA VAL A 149 -0.61 7.47 -22.59
C VAL A 149 -1.59 7.90 -23.68
N PRO A 150 -2.67 7.13 -23.92
CA PRO A 150 -3.66 7.50 -24.92
C PRO A 150 -4.34 8.82 -24.55
N ASN A 151 -4.79 9.56 -25.56
CA ASN A 151 -5.78 10.61 -25.37
C ASN A 151 -7.15 9.98 -25.63
N TYR A 152 -7.95 9.84 -24.57
CA TYR A 152 -9.31 9.33 -24.73
C TYR A 152 -10.22 10.32 -25.47
N SER A 153 -11.04 9.79 -26.37
CA SER A 153 -12.17 10.47 -27.02
C SER A 153 -13.39 9.54 -26.96
N GLU A 154 -14.55 10.10 -26.64
CA GLU A 154 -15.83 9.37 -26.51
C GLU A 154 -16.35 8.79 -27.84
N GLU A 155 -15.72 9.14 -28.96
CA GLU A 155 -16.16 8.72 -30.30
C GLU A 155 -15.91 7.23 -30.61
N SER A 156 -15.12 6.53 -29.79
CA SER A 156 -14.83 5.10 -29.97
C SER A 156 -15.87 4.20 -29.30
N PRO A 157 -16.24 3.04 -29.90
CA PRO A 157 -17.13 2.10 -29.25
C PRO A 157 -16.55 1.59 -27.93
N ALA A 158 -17.42 1.33 -26.96
CA ALA A 158 -17.04 0.78 -25.66
C ALA A 158 -16.63 -0.71 -25.82
N THR A 159 -15.35 -0.98 -25.64
CA THR A 159 -14.75 -2.31 -25.54
C THR A 159 -13.86 -2.35 -24.30
N PRO A 160 -13.47 -3.54 -23.78
CA PRO A 160 -12.54 -3.62 -22.65
C PRO A 160 -11.26 -2.79 -22.87
N GLU A 161 -10.73 -2.77 -24.09
CA GLU A 161 -9.51 -2.03 -24.45
C GLU A 161 -9.74 -0.51 -24.49
N SER A 162 -10.86 -0.05 -25.06
CA SER A 162 -11.15 1.38 -25.15
C SER A 162 -11.48 1.98 -23.78
N VAL A 163 -12.18 1.23 -22.93
CA VAL A 163 -12.44 1.61 -21.53
C VAL A 163 -11.14 1.61 -20.72
N GLY A 164 -10.29 0.59 -20.87
CA GLY A 164 -8.98 0.55 -20.20
C GLY A 164 -8.11 1.75 -20.59
N SER A 165 -8.10 2.12 -21.86
CA SER A 165 -7.40 3.30 -22.38
C SER A 165 -7.98 4.61 -21.82
N ALA A 166 -9.31 4.69 -21.69
CA ALA A 166 -9.98 5.82 -21.06
C ALA A 166 -9.56 6.00 -19.61
N LEU A 167 -9.61 4.93 -18.82
CA LEU A 167 -9.20 4.92 -17.42
C LEU A 167 -7.72 5.28 -17.27
N LEU A 168 -6.83 4.73 -18.10
CA LEU A 168 -5.42 5.11 -18.13
C LEU A 168 -5.22 6.62 -18.37
N SER A 169 -5.99 7.21 -19.28
CA SER A 169 -5.95 8.65 -19.56
C SER A 169 -6.33 9.47 -18.32
N VAL A 170 -7.40 9.07 -17.62
CA VAL A 170 -7.87 9.73 -16.39
C VAL A 170 -6.86 9.58 -15.25
N ILE A 171 -6.30 8.39 -15.07
CA ILE A 171 -5.26 8.14 -14.05
C ILE A 171 -4.02 8.99 -14.34
N ALA A 172 -3.59 9.08 -15.61
CA ALA A 172 -2.46 9.92 -15.99
C ALA A 172 -2.72 11.41 -15.78
N TRP A 173 -3.96 11.87 -15.98
CA TRP A 173 -4.36 13.22 -15.61
C TRP A 173 -4.29 13.44 -14.10
N ALA A 174 -4.80 12.52 -13.27
CA ALA A 174 -4.70 12.59 -11.82
C ALA A 174 -3.24 12.63 -11.34
N HIS A 175 -2.40 11.72 -11.84
CA HIS A 175 -0.97 11.62 -11.54
C HIS A 175 -0.23 12.95 -11.80
N LYS A 176 -0.44 13.55 -12.99
CA LYS A 176 0.16 14.84 -13.36
C LYS A 176 -0.25 16.00 -12.45
N ASN A 177 -1.37 15.88 -11.76
CA ASN A 177 -1.89 16.88 -10.82
C ASN A 177 -1.60 16.52 -9.36
N GLY A 178 -0.83 15.46 -9.09
CA GLY A 178 -0.51 15.01 -7.72
C GLY A 178 -1.71 14.47 -6.96
N ILE A 179 -2.75 14.00 -7.67
CA ILE A 179 -3.95 13.41 -7.08
C ILE A 179 -3.80 11.90 -7.08
N ASP A 180 -4.03 11.26 -5.93
CA ASP A 180 -4.16 9.80 -5.87
C ASP A 180 -5.49 9.37 -6.49
N PRO A 181 -5.48 8.63 -7.62
CA PRO A 181 -6.70 8.24 -8.34
C PRO A 181 -7.54 7.21 -7.57
N GLU A 182 -6.92 6.36 -6.75
CA GLU A 182 -7.61 5.35 -5.96
C GLU A 182 -8.42 6.02 -4.86
N ASP A 183 -7.81 6.93 -4.12
CA ASP A 183 -8.49 7.71 -3.07
C ASP A 183 -9.56 8.62 -3.67
N ALA A 184 -9.28 9.26 -4.82
CA ALA A 184 -10.23 10.10 -5.52
C ALA A 184 -11.51 9.34 -5.90
N LEU A 185 -11.38 8.13 -6.47
CA LEU A 185 -12.54 7.31 -6.81
C LEU A 185 -13.27 6.79 -5.56
N ARG A 186 -12.53 6.40 -4.52
CA ARG A 186 -13.11 5.93 -3.26
C ARG A 186 -13.99 6.99 -2.59
N MET A 187 -13.58 8.25 -2.63
CA MET A 187 -14.41 9.36 -2.13
C MET A 187 -15.74 9.48 -2.90
N GLN A 188 -15.75 9.22 -4.22
CA GLN A 188 -16.99 9.22 -5.00
C GLN A 188 -17.91 8.06 -4.62
N SER A 189 -17.37 6.88 -4.32
CA SER A 189 -18.16 5.75 -3.81
C SER A 189 -18.93 6.13 -2.54
N LYS A 190 -18.30 6.88 -1.61
CA LYS A 190 -18.96 7.38 -0.39
C LYS A 190 -20.11 8.33 -0.70
N GLN A 191 -19.97 9.17 -1.72
CA GLN A 191 -21.03 10.06 -2.16
C GLN A 191 -22.23 9.29 -2.72
N ILE A 192 -21.99 8.29 -3.56
CA ILE A 192 -23.03 7.41 -4.10
C ILE A 192 -23.75 6.65 -2.98
N MET A 193 -23.03 6.12 -1.99
CA MET A 193 -23.64 5.43 -0.85
C MET A 193 -24.60 6.35 -0.08
N ARG A 194 -24.20 7.61 0.17
CA ARG A 194 -25.08 8.61 0.83
C ARG A 194 -26.35 8.88 0.03
N GLU A 195 -26.23 8.97 -1.30
CA GLU A 195 -27.38 9.18 -2.19
C GLU A 195 -28.36 8.01 -2.14
N ILE A 196 -27.85 6.76 -2.13
CA ILE A 196 -28.67 5.56 -1.99
C ILE A 196 -29.42 5.58 -0.65
N THR A 197 -28.71 5.77 0.47
CA THR A 197 -29.33 5.78 1.81
C THR A 197 -30.39 6.88 1.94
N GLN A 198 -30.16 8.05 1.34
CA GLN A 198 -31.14 9.14 1.34
C GLN A 198 -32.41 8.79 0.56
N GLN A 199 -32.29 8.02 -0.53
CA GLN A 199 -33.44 7.58 -1.32
C GLN A 199 -34.24 6.48 -0.61
N GLU A 200 -33.56 5.55 0.06
CA GLU A 200 -34.21 4.48 0.85
C GLU A 200 -34.99 5.01 2.06
N SER A 201 -34.60 6.19 2.57
CA SER A 201 -35.25 6.85 3.71
C SER A 201 -36.48 7.68 3.35
N ARG A 202 -36.89 7.73 2.07
CA ARG A 202 -38.05 8.48 1.57
C ARG A 202 -39.26 7.58 1.33
#